data_AF-A0A969B581-F1
#
_entry.id   AF-A0A969B581-F1
#
_cell.length_a   1.000
_cell.length_b   1.000
_cell.length_c   1.000
_cell.angle_alpha   90.00
_cell.angle_beta   90.00
_cell.angle_gamma   90.00
#
_symmetry.space_group_name_H-M   'P 1'
#
loop_
_entity.id
_entity.type
_entity.pdbx_description
1 polymer ?
#
loop_
_entity_poly.entity_id
_entity_poly.type
_entity_poly.pdbx_seq_one_letter_code
_entity_poly.pdbx_strand_id
1 'polypeptide(L)'
;MLNITRLYNSVCSVGQMTRTLQQLRDYSSKRHVFGALLDNQVLHYSTFAAEKVKALAGFLLTMELAHLVGKEECGKASPSESALVRLLTPVTKLFTARSSVQVASEVIEGFGGAGYIEDTGVAVHLRDAQVFPIWEGATNVLSLDLLRVLQNPAAMQALSDAICEKLRGVQDPEVKPFCTRLTEGILKRFVAEFEVFEKQSDEVRMASSRDLAFFLAR
;
A
#
# COMPACT_ATOMS: atom_id res chain seq x y z
N MET A 1 12.50 16.34 7.49
CA MET A 1 11.10 16.82 7.52
C MET A 1 10.20 15.99 6.61
N LEU A 2 10.39 16.00 5.28
CA LEU A 2 9.49 15.31 4.34
C LEU A 2 9.34 13.79 4.56
N ASN A 3 10.38 13.08 5.01
CA ASN A 3 10.25 11.63 5.28
C ASN A 3 9.26 11.34 6.41
N ILE A 4 9.30 12.14 7.47
CA ILE A 4 8.43 11.99 8.64
C ILE A 4 6.99 12.35 8.30
N THR A 5 6.76 13.44 7.55
CA THR A 5 5.41 13.83 7.12
C THR A 5 4.81 12.83 6.12
N ARG A 6 5.62 12.21 5.27
CA ARG A 6 5.18 11.10 4.39
C ARG A 6 4.81 9.84 5.16
N LEU A 7 5.58 9.47 6.19
CA LEU A 7 5.20 8.38 7.10
C LEU A 7 3.89 8.70 7.84
N TYR A 8 3.76 9.92 8.37
CA TYR A 8 2.52 10.36 9.03
C TYR A 8 1.31 10.29 8.08
N ASN A 9 1.48 10.72 6.83
CA ASN A 9 0.45 10.58 5.79
C ASN A 9 0.02 9.11 5.58
N SER A 10 0.98 8.17 5.54
CA SER A 10 0.67 6.74 5.48
C SER A 10 -0.12 6.25 6.69
N VAL A 11 0.26 6.67 7.90
CA VAL A 11 -0.48 6.37 9.13
C VAL A 11 -1.92 6.87 9.06
N CYS A 12 -2.14 8.12 8.62
CA CYS A 12 -3.48 8.68 8.44
C CYS A 12 -4.29 7.91 7.39
N SER A 13 -3.66 7.56 6.27
CA SER A 13 -4.29 6.79 5.19
C SER A 13 -4.79 5.42 5.67
N VAL A 14 -3.93 4.64 6.34
CA VAL A 14 -4.32 3.31 6.85
C VAL A 14 -5.30 3.39 8.01
N GLY A 15 -5.21 4.43 8.84
CA GLY A 15 -6.17 4.72 9.91
C GLY A 15 -7.56 5.00 9.34
N GLN A 16 -7.64 5.82 8.29
CA GLN A 16 -8.90 6.12 7.61
C GLN A 16 -9.49 4.88 6.94
N MET A 17 -8.70 4.12 6.17
CA MET A 17 -9.15 2.85 5.56
C MET A 17 -9.74 1.90 6.60
N THR A 18 -9.10 1.78 7.76
CA THR A 18 -9.57 0.91 8.84
C THR A 18 -10.89 1.42 9.43
N ARG A 19 -11.00 2.74 9.66
CA ARG A 19 -12.22 3.35 10.20
C ARG A 19 -13.42 3.14 9.27
N THR A 20 -13.25 3.43 7.98
CA THR A 20 -14.34 3.37 6.99
C THR A 20 -14.81 1.94 6.75
N LEU A 21 -13.89 0.98 6.65
CA LEU A 21 -14.25 -0.43 6.56
C LEU A 21 -15.00 -0.93 7.80
N GLN A 22 -14.64 -0.45 8.99
CA GLN A 22 -15.35 -0.82 10.21
C GLN A 22 -16.80 -0.29 10.22
N GLN A 23 -17.03 0.92 9.71
CA GLN A 23 -18.38 1.46 9.51
C GLN A 23 -19.17 0.63 8.50
N LEU A 24 -18.55 0.24 7.37
CA LEU A 24 -19.23 -0.58 6.36
C LEU A 24 -19.64 -1.94 6.91
N ARG A 25 -18.76 -2.62 7.66
CA ARG A 25 -19.07 -3.89 8.30
C ARG A 25 -20.21 -3.76 9.31
N ASP A 26 -20.20 -2.68 10.09
CA ASP A 26 -21.29 -2.41 11.04
C ASP A 26 -22.63 -2.20 10.32
N TYR A 27 -22.63 -1.48 9.20
CA TYR A 27 -23.81 -1.27 8.37
C TYR A 27 -24.28 -2.55 7.68
N SER A 28 -23.37 -3.36 7.12
CA SER A 28 -23.69 -4.59 6.38
C SER A 28 -24.39 -5.62 7.28
N SER A 29 -24.05 -5.66 8.57
CA SER A 29 -24.69 -6.52 9.58
C SER A 29 -26.12 -6.13 9.96
N LYS A 30 -26.62 -4.96 9.50
CA LYS A 30 -27.99 -4.47 9.80
C LYS A 30 -28.85 -4.33 8.55
N ARG A 31 -28.22 -4.02 7.41
CA ARG A 31 -28.92 -3.76 6.16
C ARG A 31 -29.43 -5.06 5.55
N HIS A 32 -30.74 -5.13 5.29
CA HIS A 32 -31.35 -6.25 4.57
C HIS A 32 -31.50 -5.94 3.08
N VAL A 33 -31.07 -6.88 2.23
CA VAL A 33 -31.25 -6.86 0.78
C VAL A 33 -31.52 -8.27 0.28
N PHE A 34 -32.46 -8.42 -0.66
CA PHE A 34 -32.83 -9.72 -1.23
C PHE A 34 -33.12 -10.83 -0.18
N GLY A 35 -33.75 -10.47 0.93
CA GLY A 35 -34.17 -11.41 1.97
C GLY A 35 -33.08 -11.85 2.97
N ALA A 36 -31.86 -11.30 2.90
CA ALA A 36 -30.79 -11.56 3.87
C ALA A 36 -30.06 -10.28 4.28
N LEU A 37 -29.24 -10.36 5.34
CA LEU A 37 -28.29 -9.30 5.66
C LEU A 37 -27.29 -9.12 4.52
N LEU A 38 -26.86 -7.88 4.29
CA LEU A 38 -25.86 -7.55 3.27
C LEU A 38 -24.54 -8.28 3.54
N ASP A 39 -24.17 -8.49 4.80
CA ASP A 39 -23.00 -9.28 5.20
C ASP A 39 -23.07 -10.75 4.75
N ASN A 40 -24.29 -11.29 4.59
CA ASN A 40 -24.52 -12.66 4.10
C ASN A 40 -24.56 -12.74 2.57
N GLN A 41 -24.49 -11.60 1.87
CA GLN A 41 -24.38 -11.59 0.41
C GLN A 41 -22.93 -11.87 0.02
N VAL A 42 -22.67 -13.03 -0.57
CA VAL A 42 -21.31 -13.49 -0.94
C VAL A 42 -20.57 -12.46 -1.79
N LEU A 43 -21.27 -11.77 -2.70
CA LEU A 43 -20.68 -10.73 -3.52
C LEU A 43 -20.18 -9.54 -2.68
N HIS A 44 -20.98 -9.07 -1.72
CA HIS A 44 -20.59 -7.98 -0.83
C HIS A 44 -19.39 -8.37 0.04
N TYR A 45 -19.43 -9.58 0.61
CA TYR A 45 -18.33 -10.10 1.42
C TYR A 45 -17.02 -10.18 0.62
N SER A 46 -17.07 -10.64 -0.64
CA SER A 46 -15.90 -10.71 -1.52
C SER A 46 -15.26 -9.34 -1.75
N THR A 47 -16.07 -8.33 -2.11
CA THR A 47 -15.61 -6.94 -2.29
C THR A 47 -15.02 -6.38 -0.98
N PHE A 48 -15.72 -6.56 0.14
CA PHE A 48 -15.26 -6.10 1.45
C PHE A 48 -13.92 -6.75 1.85
N ALA A 49 -13.78 -8.06 1.64
CA ALA A 49 -12.57 -8.80 1.96
C ALA A 49 -11.37 -8.29 1.15
N ALA A 50 -11.55 -7.99 -0.14
CA ALA A 50 -10.49 -7.43 -0.98
C ALA A 50 -9.98 -6.07 -0.46
N GLU A 51 -10.91 -5.16 -0.12
CA GLU A 51 -10.54 -3.86 0.46
C GLU A 51 -9.91 -4.01 1.86
N LYS A 52 -10.35 -4.98 2.66
CA LYS A 52 -9.76 -5.28 3.97
C LYS A 52 -8.34 -5.81 3.87
N VAL A 53 -8.06 -6.70 2.93
CA VAL A 53 -6.70 -7.21 2.66
C VAL A 53 -5.78 -6.06 2.26
N LYS A 54 -6.24 -5.16 1.39
CA LYS A 54 -5.48 -3.97 0.98
C LYS A 54 -5.17 -3.04 2.16
N ALA A 55 -6.14 -2.78 3.03
CA ALA A 55 -5.93 -1.98 4.23
C ALA A 55 -4.92 -2.63 5.20
N LEU A 56 -4.98 -3.97 5.36
CA LEU A 56 -4.02 -4.71 6.18
C LEU A 56 -2.61 -4.68 5.60
N ALA A 57 -2.47 -4.89 4.29
CA ALA A 57 -1.17 -4.81 3.62
C ALA A 57 -0.55 -3.41 3.76
N GLY A 58 -1.35 -2.36 3.55
CA GLY A 58 -0.92 -0.98 3.77
C GLY A 58 -0.51 -0.70 5.22
N PHE A 59 -1.23 -1.25 6.20
CA PHE A 59 -0.88 -1.14 7.61
C PHE A 59 0.48 -1.81 7.91
N LEU A 60 0.67 -3.06 7.47
CA LEU A 60 1.94 -3.78 7.69
C LEU A 60 3.12 -3.05 7.06
N LEU A 61 2.96 -2.54 5.83
CA LEU A 61 4.00 -1.75 5.15
C LEU A 61 4.30 -0.44 5.90
N THR A 62 3.28 0.24 6.43
CA THR A 62 3.44 1.47 7.23
C THR A 62 4.19 1.19 8.53
N MET A 63 3.87 0.08 9.22
CA MET A 63 4.54 -0.30 10.46
C MET A 63 5.99 -0.73 10.22
N GLU A 64 6.27 -1.42 9.11
CA GLU A 64 7.63 -1.74 8.69
C GLU A 64 8.46 -0.46 8.46
N LEU A 65 7.90 0.50 7.71
CA LEU A 65 8.57 1.79 7.49
C LEU A 65 8.80 2.53 8.81
N ALA A 66 7.82 2.55 9.71
CA ALA A 66 7.97 3.17 11.03
C ALA A 66 9.07 2.49 11.86
N HIS A 67 9.18 1.17 11.81
CA HIS A 67 10.24 0.41 12.48
C HIS A 67 11.63 0.81 11.94
N LEU A 68 11.80 0.84 10.62
CA LEU A 68 13.07 1.19 9.98
C LEU A 68 13.47 2.65 10.24
N VAL A 69 12.52 3.59 10.16
CA VAL A 69 12.76 5.00 10.53
C VAL A 69 13.19 5.11 11.99
N GLY A 70 12.54 4.40 12.91
CA GLY A 70 12.94 4.38 14.31
C GLY A 70 14.37 3.84 14.52
N LYS A 71 14.78 2.81 13.78
CA LYS A 71 16.16 2.31 13.80
C LYS A 71 17.14 3.35 13.27
N GLU A 72 16.81 4.08 12.21
CA GLU A 72 17.63 5.15 11.64
C GLU A 72 17.82 6.30 12.65
N GLU A 73 16.73 6.77 13.27
CA GLU A 73 16.76 7.83 14.28
C GLU A 73 17.55 7.45 15.54
N CYS A 74 17.56 6.17 15.89
CA CYS A 74 18.34 5.64 17.01
C CYS A 74 19.82 5.36 16.66
N GLY A 75 20.25 5.58 15.42
CA GLY A 75 21.60 5.23 14.96
C GLY A 75 21.89 3.72 14.94
N LYS A 76 20.84 2.89 14.80
CA LYS A 76 20.90 1.41 14.80
C LYS A 76 20.59 0.79 13.44
N ALA A 77 20.26 1.59 12.44
CA ALA A 77 20.02 1.11 11.09
C ALA A 77 21.33 0.70 10.41
N SER A 78 21.35 -0.48 9.81
CA SER A 78 22.41 -0.86 8.88
C SER A 78 22.35 -0.02 7.59
N PRO A 79 23.40 -0.02 6.75
CA PRO A 79 23.35 0.64 5.44
C PRO A 79 22.21 0.12 4.54
N SER A 80 21.91 -1.19 4.60
CA SER A 80 20.81 -1.81 3.87
C SER A 80 19.45 -1.27 4.35
N GLU A 81 19.27 -1.18 5.68
CA GLU A 81 18.03 -0.66 6.26
C GLU A 81 17.83 0.84 5.97
N SER A 82 18.91 1.62 5.93
CA SER A 82 18.84 3.03 5.55
C SER A 82 18.45 3.18 4.06
N ALA A 83 18.95 2.30 3.18
CA ALA A 83 18.52 2.25 1.79
C ALA A 83 17.03 1.86 1.66
N LEU A 84 16.55 0.93 2.50
CA LEU A 84 15.13 0.58 2.58
C LEU A 84 14.27 1.76 3.04
N VAL A 85 14.67 2.52 4.06
CA VAL A 85 13.93 3.74 4.47
C VAL A 85 13.77 4.69 3.29
N ARG A 86 14.87 4.94 2.55
CA ARG A 86 14.87 5.85 1.41
C ARG A 86 13.95 5.40 0.28
N LEU A 87 13.87 4.09 0.03
CA LEU A 87 13.03 3.46 -1.00
C LEU A 87 11.55 3.37 -0.57
N LEU A 88 11.30 2.85 0.64
CA LEU A 88 9.96 2.54 1.13
C LEU A 88 9.18 3.79 1.51
N THR A 89 9.83 4.91 1.86
CA THR A 89 9.14 6.17 2.19
C THR A 89 8.21 6.65 1.05
N PRO A 90 8.69 6.89 -0.18
CA PRO A 90 7.80 7.30 -1.28
C PRO A 90 6.81 6.19 -1.66
N VAL A 91 7.24 4.91 -1.69
CA VAL A 91 6.40 3.75 -2.08
C VAL A 91 5.22 3.57 -1.13
N THR A 92 5.46 3.59 0.17
CA THR A 92 4.42 3.41 1.19
C THR A 92 3.42 4.55 1.13
N LYS A 93 3.91 5.79 1.04
CA LYS A 93 3.06 6.99 0.96
C LYS A 93 2.18 6.95 -0.28
N LEU A 94 2.74 6.76 -1.48
CA LEU A 94 1.95 6.76 -2.71
C LEU A 94 0.93 5.63 -2.76
N PHE A 95 1.27 4.44 -2.25
CA PHE A 95 0.40 3.28 -2.23
C PHE A 95 -0.77 3.52 -1.26
N THR A 96 -0.47 3.72 0.02
CA THR A 96 -1.49 3.88 1.07
C THR A 96 -2.43 5.05 0.80
N ALA A 97 -1.92 6.18 0.33
CA ALA A 97 -2.73 7.34 -0.01
C ALA A 97 -3.73 7.07 -1.14
N ARG A 98 -3.30 6.37 -2.20
CA ARG A 98 -4.17 6.02 -3.33
C ARG A 98 -5.16 4.92 -2.95
N SER A 99 -4.73 3.95 -2.14
CA SER A 99 -5.61 2.94 -1.56
C SER A 99 -6.69 3.55 -0.68
N SER A 100 -6.37 4.60 0.10
CA SER A 100 -7.34 5.26 0.98
C SER A 100 -8.52 5.85 0.21
N VAL A 101 -8.26 6.50 -0.92
CA VAL A 101 -9.31 7.05 -1.79
C VAL A 101 -10.18 5.93 -2.37
N GLN A 102 -9.56 4.84 -2.85
CA GLN A 102 -10.29 3.71 -3.40
C GLN A 102 -11.18 3.05 -2.34
N VAL A 103 -10.63 2.74 -1.16
CA VAL A 103 -11.37 2.13 -0.05
C VAL A 103 -12.52 3.05 0.39
N ALA A 104 -12.29 4.36 0.51
CA ALA A 104 -13.34 5.30 0.87
C ALA A 104 -14.49 5.33 -0.17
N SER A 105 -14.15 5.28 -1.46
CA SER A 105 -15.13 5.21 -2.54
C SER A 105 -15.97 3.93 -2.47
N GLU A 106 -15.32 2.77 -2.27
CA GLU A 106 -16.01 1.48 -2.14
C GLU A 106 -16.88 1.41 -0.88
N VAL A 107 -16.43 2.04 0.22
CA VAL A 107 -17.23 2.14 1.44
C VAL A 107 -18.48 2.96 1.19
N ILE A 108 -18.38 4.12 0.54
CA ILE A 108 -19.55 4.94 0.19
C ILE A 108 -20.53 4.13 -0.66
N GLU A 109 -20.04 3.42 -1.68
CA GLU A 109 -20.88 2.57 -2.54
C GLU A 109 -21.54 1.43 -1.74
N GLY A 110 -20.82 0.81 -0.80
CA GLY A 110 -21.34 -0.24 0.07
C GLY A 110 -22.50 0.20 0.98
N PHE A 111 -22.60 1.49 1.30
CA PHE A 111 -23.77 2.07 1.99
C PHE A 111 -24.96 2.33 1.04
N GLY A 112 -24.74 2.26 -0.27
CA GLY A 112 -25.71 2.67 -1.29
C GLY A 112 -25.98 4.17 -1.25
N GLY A 113 -27.22 4.57 -1.56
CA GLY A 113 -27.60 5.99 -1.56
C GLY A 113 -27.33 6.73 -0.24
N ALA A 114 -27.41 6.02 0.90
CA ALA A 114 -27.10 6.59 2.21
C ALA A 114 -25.64 7.05 2.33
N GLY A 115 -24.70 6.34 1.69
CA GLY A 115 -23.28 6.70 1.72
C GLY A 115 -22.97 8.04 1.05
N TYR A 116 -23.86 8.50 0.17
CA TYR A 116 -23.72 9.77 -0.53
C TYR A 116 -24.32 10.96 0.23
N ILE A 117 -25.17 10.72 1.24
CA ILE A 117 -25.80 11.79 2.02
C ILE A 117 -24.84 12.23 3.13
N GLU A 118 -24.53 13.53 3.19
CA GLU A 118 -23.52 14.10 4.10
C GLU A 118 -23.89 13.97 5.58
N ASP A 119 -25.18 13.93 5.93
CA ASP A 119 -25.65 13.81 7.33
C ASP A 119 -25.36 12.43 7.96
N THR A 120 -25.05 11.42 7.15
CA THR A 120 -24.59 10.10 7.63
C THR A 120 -23.16 10.13 8.15
N GLY A 121 -22.37 11.15 7.78
CA GLY A 121 -20.95 11.23 8.10
C GLY A 121 -20.07 10.20 7.37
N VAL A 122 -20.58 9.50 6.36
CA VAL A 122 -19.78 8.56 5.54
C VAL A 122 -19.12 9.27 4.35
N ALA A 123 -19.88 10.14 3.66
CA ALA A 123 -19.41 10.86 2.47
C ALA A 123 -18.13 11.69 2.71
N VAL A 124 -17.99 12.28 3.90
CA VAL A 124 -16.82 13.06 4.33
C VAL A 124 -15.52 12.27 4.21
N HIS A 125 -15.55 10.96 4.41
CA HIS A 125 -14.34 10.15 4.37
C HIS A 125 -13.67 10.15 2.99
N LEU A 126 -14.44 10.20 1.90
CA LEU A 126 -13.86 10.30 0.56
C LEU A 126 -13.24 11.69 0.31
N ARG A 127 -13.89 12.76 0.79
CA ARG A 127 -13.35 14.12 0.71
C ARG A 127 -12.02 14.24 1.46
N ASP A 128 -11.97 13.71 2.68
CA ASP A 128 -10.77 13.72 3.51
C ASP A 128 -9.68 12.79 2.94
N ALA A 129 -10.04 11.62 2.40
CA ALA A 129 -9.08 10.70 1.78
C ALA A 129 -8.31 11.36 0.63
N GLN A 130 -8.99 12.24 -0.12
CA GLN A 130 -8.47 12.82 -1.34
C GLN A 130 -7.25 13.71 -1.12
N VAL A 131 -7.05 14.25 0.09
CA VAL A 131 -5.86 15.05 0.40
C VAL A 131 -4.59 14.20 0.44
N PHE A 132 -4.69 12.93 0.86
CA PHE A 132 -3.53 12.05 1.07
C PHE A 132 -2.65 11.88 -0.18
N PRO A 133 -3.19 11.62 -1.39
CA PRO A 133 -2.38 11.50 -2.59
C PRO A 133 -1.90 12.85 -3.15
N ILE A 134 -2.31 13.99 -2.57
CA ILE A 134 -2.00 15.34 -3.06
C ILE A 134 -0.83 15.96 -2.27
N TRP A 135 -1.01 16.17 -0.97
CA TRP A 135 0.01 16.82 -0.14
C TRP A 135 1.21 15.91 0.14
N GLU A 136 2.34 16.47 0.57
CA GLU A 136 3.59 15.74 0.85
C GLU A 136 4.14 14.94 -0.35
N GLY A 137 3.74 15.33 -1.57
CA GLY A 137 4.16 14.76 -2.84
C GLY A 137 3.04 14.00 -3.55
N ALA A 138 2.68 14.47 -4.74
CA ALA A 138 1.72 13.78 -5.60
C ALA A 138 2.24 12.40 -6.04
N THR A 139 1.34 11.46 -6.35
CA THR A 139 1.70 10.07 -6.73
C THR A 139 2.81 10.02 -7.79
N ASN A 140 2.66 10.73 -8.91
CA ASN A 140 3.68 10.73 -9.97
C ASN A 140 5.01 11.36 -9.51
N VAL A 141 4.96 12.40 -8.67
CA VAL A 141 6.17 13.04 -8.13
C VAL A 141 6.94 12.05 -7.24
N LEU A 142 6.24 11.26 -6.43
CA LEU A 142 6.86 10.22 -5.60
C LEU A 142 7.35 9.02 -6.43
N SER A 143 6.67 8.69 -7.53
CA SER A 143 7.14 7.69 -8.49
C SER A 143 8.44 8.13 -9.18
N LEU A 144 8.57 9.40 -9.53
CA LEU A 144 9.82 9.97 -10.04
C LEU A 144 10.91 10.03 -8.96
N ASP A 145 10.56 10.34 -7.71
CA ASP A 145 11.49 10.27 -6.57
C ASP A 145 12.03 8.85 -6.38
N LEU A 146 11.16 7.83 -6.50
CA LEU A 146 11.55 6.43 -6.44
C LEU A 146 12.57 6.08 -7.53
N LEU A 147 12.40 6.55 -8.77
CA LEU A 147 13.43 6.33 -9.81
C LEU A 147 14.80 6.88 -9.39
N ARG A 148 14.85 8.03 -8.72
CA ARG A 148 16.11 8.58 -8.21
C ARG A 148 16.73 7.70 -7.13
N VAL A 149 15.92 7.07 -6.29
CA VAL A 149 16.40 6.10 -5.28
C VAL A 149 17.01 4.89 -5.96
N LEU A 150 16.34 4.39 -6.99
CA LEU A 150 16.72 3.19 -7.72
C LEU A 150 17.98 3.36 -8.58
N GLN A 151 18.49 4.58 -8.77
CA GLN A 151 19.83 4.81 -9.34
C GLN A 151 20.95 4.25 -8.47
N ASN A 152 20.69 3.98 -7.19
CA ASN A 152 21.60 3.26 -6.32
C ASN A 152 21.28 1.74 -6.39
N PRO A 153 22.17 0.91 -6.97
CA PRO A 153 21.94 -0.53 -7.09
C PRO A 153 21.71 -1.22 -5.74
N ALA A 154 22.27 -0.68 -4.66
CA ALA A 154 22.08 -1.22 -3.32
C ALA A 154 20.62 -1.15 -2.84
N ALA A 155 19.79 -0.24 -3.38
CA ALA A 155 18.40 -0.09 -2.96
C ALA A 155 17.54 -1.28 -3.41
N MET A 156 17.71 -1.73 -4.65
CA MET A 156 16.98 -2.89 -5.18
C MET A 156 17.43 -4.19 -4.50
N GLN A 157 18.74 -4.34 -4.30
CA GLN A 157 19.29 -5.49 -3.60
C GLN A 157 18.78 -5.57 -2.15
N ALA A 158 18.81 -4.44 -1.43
CA ALA A 158 18.29 -4.37 -0.06
C ALA A 158 16.81 -4.77 0.03
N LEU A 159 15.98 -4.34 -0.93
CA LEU A 159 14.58 -4.73 -1.00
C LEU A 159 14.41 -6.24 -1.25
N SER A 160 15.13 -6.77 -2.24
CA SER A 160 15.09 -8.20 -2.57
C SER A 160 15.49 -9.08 -1.38
N ASP A 161 16.58 -8.71 -0.69
CA ASP A 161 17.08 -9.42 0.47
C ASP A 161 16.08 -9.37 1.63
N ALA A 162 15.50 -8.20 1.90
CA ALA A 162 14.51 -8.03 2.96
C ALA A 162 13.24 -8.86 2.72
N ILE A 163 12.76 -8.92 1.46
CA ILE A 163 11.62 -9.77 1.09
C ILE A 163 11.99 -11.24 1.31
N CYS A 164 13.14 -11.69 0.79
CA CYS A 164 13.59 -13.07 0.96
C CYS A 164 13.76 -13.45 2.44
N GLU A 165 14.29 -12.56 3.27
CA GLU A 165 14.46 -12.79 4.70
C GLU A 165 13.11 -12.96 5.41
N LYS A 166 12.15 -12.05 5.18
CA LYS A 166 10.81 -12.12 5.79
C LYS A 166 10.07 -13.39 5.40
N LEU A 167 10.23 -13.86 4.16
CA LEU A 167 9.54 -15.05 3.66
C LEU A 167 10.20 -16.37 4.08
N ARG A 168 11.50 -16.36 4.44
CA ARG A 168 12.23 -17.57 4.85
C ARG A 168 11.63 -18.25 6.08
N GLY A 169 11.01 -17.48 6.97
CA GLY A 169 10.40 -17.96 8.22
C GLY A 169 9.01 -18.57 8.07
N VAL A 170 8.38 -18.48 6.89
CA VAL A 170 6.98 -18.93 6.71
C VAL A 170 6.92 -20.46 6.57
N GLN A 171 6.28 -21.11 7.54
CA GLN A 171 6.12 -22.58 7.57
C GLN A 171 4.68 -23.06 7.34
N ASP A 172 3.72 -22.14 7.24
CA ASP A 172 2.33 -22.48 6.98
C ASP A 172 2.20 -23.23 5.64
N PRO A 173 1.69 -24.47 5.62
CA PRO A 173 1.58 -25.27 4.40
C PRO A 173 0.73 -24.64 3.29
N GLU A 174 -0.29 -23.84 3.65
CA GLU A 174 -1.17 -23.19 2.68
C GLU A 174 -0.49 -21.96 2.05
N VAL A 175 0.35 -21.26 2.82
CA VAL A 175 1.01 -20.01 2.39
C VAL A 175 2.35 -20.27 1.69
N LYS A 176 3.08 -21.30 2.11
CA LYS A 176 4.43 -21.61 1.60
C LYS A 176 4.55 -21.69 0.06
N PRO A 177 3.59 -22.31 -0.68
CA PRO A 177 3.64 -22.30 -2.14
C PRO A 177 3.57 -20.90 -2.75
N PHE A 178 2.88 -19.96 -2.11
CA PHE A 178 2.84 -18.55 -2.54
C PHE A 178 4.15 -17.84 -2.27
N CYS A 179 4.78 -18.08 -1.12
CA CYS A 179 6.11 -17.55 -0.81
C CYS A 179 7.15 -18.00 -1.85
N THR A 180 7.17 -19.30 -2.18
CA THR A 180 8.07 -19.84 -3.21
C THR A 180 7.80 -19.23 -4.58
N ARG A 181 6.52 -19.09 -4.97
CA ARG A 181 6.15 -18.44 -6.24
C ARG A 181 6.61 -16.97 -6.29
N LEU A 182 6.47 -16.26 -5.18
CA LEU A 182 6.87 -14.87 -5.06
C LEU A 182 8.40 -14.72 -5.17
N THR A 183 9.18 -15.52 -4.45
CA THR A 183 10.65 -15.42 -4.44
C THR A 183 11.29 -15.98 -5.71
N GLU A 184 10.95 -17.21 -6.08
CA GLU A 184 11.60 -17.92 -7.20
C GLU A 184 11.01 -17.54 -8.57
N GLY A 185 9.76 -17.09 -8.59
CA GLY A 185 9.06 -16.70 -9.81
C GLY A 185 9.10 -15.20 -10.05
N ILE A 186 8.40 -14.43 -9.20
CA ILE A 186 8.13 -13.01 -9.44
C ILE A 186 9.38 -12.16 -9.17
N LEU A 187 9.94 -12.26 -7.97
CA LEU A 187 11.07 -11.42 -7.54
C LEU A 187 12.31 -11.70 -8.38
N LYS A 188 12.67 -12.98 -8.58
CA LYS A 188 13.81 -13.37 -9.41
C LYS A 188 13.68 -12.85 -10.85
N ARG A 189 12.49 -12.96 -11.46
CA ARG A 189 12.25 -12.43 -12.80
C ARG A 189 12.33 -10.92 -12.82
N PHE A 190 11.71 -10.26 -11.85
CA PHE A 190 11.72 -8.81 -11.74
C PHE A 190 13.13 -8.25 -11.62
N VAL A 191 13.99 -8.84 -10.78
CA VAL A 191 15.39 -8.42 -10.66
C VAL A 191 16.13 -8.56 -12.00
N ALA A 192 15.92 -9.65 -12.74
CA ALA A 192 16.52 -9.84 -14.06
C ALA A 192 16.00 -8.83 -15.11
N GLU A 193 14.70 -8.52 -15.09
CA GLU A 193 14.08 -7.53 -15.96
C GLU A 193 14.47 -6.10 -15.58
N PHE A 194 14.81 -5.85 -14.31
CA PHE A 194 15.21 -4.54 -13.81
C PHE A 194 16.52 -4.05 -14.44
N GLU A 195 17.47 -4.94 -14.70
CA GLU A 195 18.70 -4.59 -15.42
C GLU A 195 18.43 -4.13 -16.87
N VAL A 196 17.38 -4.68 -17.50
CA VAL A 196 16.93 -4.26 -18.83
C VAL A 196 16.23 -2.90 -18.76
N PHE A 197 15.44 -2.68 -17.70
CA PHE A 197 14.80 -1.40 -17.40
C PHE A 197 15.82 -0.28 -17.19
N GLU A 198 16.91 -0.53 -16.45
CA GLU A 198 17.96 0.46 -16.20
C GLU A 198 18.66 0.95 -17.46
N LYS A 199 18.72 0.11 -18.50
CA LYS A 199 19.33 0.44 -19.81
C LYS A 199 18.41 1.19 -20.75
N GLN A 200 17.12 1.37 -20.41
CA GLN A 200 16.19 2.14 -21.22
C GLN A 200 16.49 3.65 -21.13
N SER A 201 15.94 4.42 -22.08
CA SER A 201 16.02 5.89 -22.04
C SER A 201 15.32 6.45 -20.79
N ASP A 202 15.75 7.63 -20.36
CA ASP A 202 15.13 8.34 -19.22
C ASP A 202 13.63 8.52 -19.41
N GLU A 203 13.20 8.86 -20.62
CA GLU A 203 11.79 9.04 -20.96
C GLU A 203 10.97 7.77 -20.74
N VAL A 204 11.47 6.62 -21.19
CA VAL A 204 10.81 5.32 -21.00
C VAL A 204 10.75 4.96 -19.51
N ARG A 205 11.85 5.14 -18.77
CA ARG A 205 11.88 4.87 -17.34
C ARG A 205 10.89 5.75 -16.57
N MET A 206 10.83 7.05 -16.90
CA MET A 206 9.88 7.99 -16.31
C MET A 206 8.43 7.62 -16.61
N ALA A 207 8.12 7.22 -17.84
CA ALA A 207 6.78 6.81 -18.25
C ALA A 207 6.26 5.61 -17.45
N SER A 208 7.11 4.62 -17.15
CA SER A 208 6.74 3.42 -16.39
C SER A 208 6.91 3.55 -14.86
N SER A 209 7.42 4.68 -14.37
CA SER A 209 7.78 4.88 -12.95
C SER A 209 6.63 4.66 -11.99
N ARG A 210 5.40 5.03 -12.39
CA ARG A 210 4.21 4.86 -11.57
C ARG A 210 3.86 3.39 -11.40
N ASP A 211 3.84 2.64 -12.49
CA ASP A 211 3.51 1.22 -12.46
C ASP A 211 4.56 0.43 -11.67
N LEU A 212 5.84 0.78 -11.84
CA LEU A 212 6.94 0.24 -11.05
C LEU A 212 6.74 0.50 -9.55
N ALA A 213 6.37 1.74 -9.17
CA ALA A 213 6.15 2.08 -7.78
C ALA A 213 4.99 1.28 -7.14
N PHE A 214 3.90 1.09 -7.88
CA PHE A 214 2.79 0.25 -7.41
C PHE A 214 3.10 -1.24 -7.43
N PHE A 215 3.96 -1.70 -8.33
CA PHE A 215 4.46 -3.07 -8.34
C PHE A 215 5.29 -3.35 -7.09
N LEU A 216 6.24 -2.47 -6.75
CA LEU A 216 7.10 -2.63 -5.57
C LEU A 216 6.33 -2.53 -4.23
N ALA A 217 5.16 -1.89 -4.22
CA ALA A 217 4.32 -1.79 -3.04
C ALA A 217 3.51 -3.07 -2.73
N ARG A 218 3.35 -3.98 -3.71
CA ARG A 218 2.52 -5.19 -3.61
C ARG A 218 3.37 -6.41 -3.29
#